data_AF-A0A8T5HZI1-F1
#
_entry.id   AF-A0A8T5HZI1-F1
#
_cell.length_a   1.000
_cell.length_b   1.000
_cell.length_c   1.000
_cell.angle_alpha   90.00
_cell.angle_beta   90.00
_cell.angle_gamma   90.00
#
_symmetry.space_group_name_H-M   'P 1'
#
loop_
_entity.id
_entity.type
_entity.pdbx_description
1 polymer ?
#
loop_
_entity_poly.entity_id
_entity_poly.type
_entity_poly.pdbx_seq_one_letter_code
_entity_poly.pdbx_strand_id
1 'polypeptide(L)'
;MPYKVSHGKAVQVSYSPDEVFARIQHEGIQFIDLQFTGLTGHFHHTTISANTFTPEQMRDGLPKLDGSSIVGFTTIDDSDLLLKPDPSTFAIIPWMTENKTARLLCDVYWGEGRGRLSRDPRGISQKAEEYIKTQGFDFSTWGPEVEFFVFDKVHWDVLTPYKGQSYSIESKEAPWSNDGDGYPMGLQEGYYPTTPSDTLTPYRNECVNILSKNFGILCDNHHHEVATAGQCEIDIMYDHMTNSADAAQSYKYVIKNVAQKYGKVATCMPKPIAMDAGSGMHVNVSLWKGKENAFFDPDDEIELSQVGRYFCGGIINHAKALSAICNPTTNSYHRLVPGYEAP
;
A
#
# COMPACT_ATOMS: atom_id res chain seq x y z
N MET A 1 5.90 -9.95 -6.35
CA MET A 1 5.17 -9.07 -7.28
C MET A 1 5.96 -8.86 -8.56
N PRO A 2 5.32 -8.80 -9.74
CA PRO A 2 3.90 -9.06 -9.99
C PRO A 2 3.60 -10.56 -10.10
N TYR A 3 2.38 -10.95 -9.76
CA TYR A 3 1.87 -12.28 -10.02
C TYR A 3 0.89 -12.28 -11.19
N LYS A 4 0.76 -13.41 -11.86
CA LYS A 4 -0.33 -13.69 -12.79
C LYS A 4 -1.01 -14.99 -12.40
N VAL A 5 -2.32 -15.03 -12.58
CA VAL A 5 -3.07 -16.29 -12.47
C VAL A 5 -3.05 -16.98 -13.82
N SER A 6 -2.42 -18.15 -13.90
CA SER A 6 -2.43 -19.01 -15.08
C SER A 6 -2.96 -20.38 -14.70
N HIS A 7 -4.01 -20.85 -15.37
CA HIS A 7 -4.66 -22.14 -15.09
C HIS A 7 -5.07 -22.30 -13.60
N GLY A 8 -5.56 -21.22 -12.98
CA GLY A 8 -5.97 -21.22 -11.57
C GLY A 8 -4.82 -21.20 -10.56
N LYS A 9 -3.55 -21.08 -11.00
CA LYS A 9 -2.38 -20.98 -10.12
C LYS A 9 -1.73 -19.61 -10.20
N ALA A 10 -1.36 -19.08 -9.04
CA ALA A 10 -0.51 -17.90 -8.93
C ALA A 10 0.91 -18.23 -9.41
N VAL A 11 1.40 -17.47 -10.38
CA VAL A 11 2.78 -17.57 -10.89
C VAL A 11 3.45 -16.23 -10.72
N GLN A 12 4.57 -16.20 -10.02
CA GLN A 12 5.39 -15.00 -9.90
C GLN A 12 6.02 -14.69 -11.27
N VAL A 13 5.97 -13.43 -11.65
CA VAL A 13 6.54 -12.92 -12.89
C VAL A 13 7.59 -11.88 -12.53
N SER A 14 8.71 -11.91 -13.24
CA SER A 14 9.70 -10.85 -13.27
C SER A 14 9.88 -10.40 -14.71
N TYR A 15 10.29 -9.17 -14.91
CA TYR A 15 10.64 -8.67 -16.24
C TYR A 15 12.10 -8.26 -16.27
N SER A 16 12.76 -8.53 -17.38
CA SER A 16 14.02 -7.92 -17.76
C SER A 16 13.77 -6.53 -18.38
N PRO A 17 14.80 -5.67 -18.46
CA PRO A 17 14.69 -4.42 -19.20
C PRO A 17 14.17 -4.61 -20.64
N ASP A 18 14.73 -5.58 -21.37
CA ASP A 18 14.35 -5.85 -22.76
C ASP A 18 12.87 -6.23 -22.90
N GLU A 19 12.34 -7.03 -21.96
CA GLU A 19 10.91 -7.38 -21.93
C GLU A 19 10.03 -6.16 -21.64
N VAL A 20 10.48 -5.23 -20.78
CA VAL A 20 9.75 -3.98 -20.54
C VAL A 20 9.71 -3.13 -21.80
N PHE A 21 10.83 -2.95 -22.52
CA PHE A 21 10.85 -2.19 -23.77
C PHE A 21 10.00 -2.85 -24.87
N ALA A 22 10.02 -4.18 -24.98
CA ALA A 22 9.14 -4.91 -25.88
C ALA A 22 7.66 -4.68 -25.52
N ARG A 23 7.31 -4.66 -24.23
CA ARG A 23 5.96 -4.34 -23.77
C ARG A 23 5.55 -2.89 -24.05
N ILE A 24 6.44 -1.92 -23.83
CA ILE A 24 6.21 -0.51 -24.13
C ILE A 24 5.80 -0.35 -25.61
N GLN A 25 6.53 -1.01 -26.52
CA GLN A 25 6.22 -0.99 -27.95
C GLN A 25 4.93 -1.74 -28.29
N HIS A 26 4.80 -2.99 -27.84
CA HIS A 26 3.64 -3.85 -28.14
C HIS A 26 2.33 -3.25 -27.66
N GLU A 27 2.32 -2.68 -26.45
CA GLU A 27 1.14 -2.09 -25.84
C GLU A 27 0.89 -0.66 -26.32
N GLY A 28 1.80 -0.05 -27.08
CA GLY A 28 1.70 1.34 -27.53
C GLY A 28 1.72 2.34 -26.37
N ILE A 29 2.59 2.13 -25.38
CA ILE A 29 2.74 3.01 -24.23
C ILE A 29 3.40 4.32 -24.66
N GLN A 30 2.77 5.45 -24.33
CA GLN A 30 3.24 6.79 -24.70
C GLN A 30 4.01 7.47 -23.57
N PHE A 31 3.70 7.13 -22.32
CA PHE A 31 4.31 7.72 -21.13
C PHE A 31 4.67 6.66 -20.10
N ILE A 32 5.77 6.92 -19.37
CA ILE A 32 6.21 6.12 -18.24
C ILE A 32 6.14 6.97 -16.97
N ASP A 33 5.33 6.54 -16.02
CA ASP A 33 5.20 7.13 -14.71
C ASP A 33 6.18 6.47 -13.73
N LEU A 34 7.20 7.22 -13.35
CA LEU A 34 8.24 6.78 -12.42
C LEU A 34 7.80 7.10 -11.01
N GLN A 35 7.39 6.07 -10.25
CA GLN A 35 6.86 6.22 -8.90
C GLN A 35 7.90 5.81 -7.85
N PHE A 36 7.96 6.51 -6.72
CA PHE A 36 8.82 6.17 -5.59
C PHE A 36 8.17 6.58 -4.27
N THR A 37 8.62 6.00 -3.16
CA THR A 37 8.03 6.27 -1.83
C THR A 37 8.89 7.28 -1.08
N GLY A 38 8.28 8.39 -0.64
CA GLY A 38 8.93 9.36 0.24
C GLY A 38 9.00 8.84 1.69
N LEU A 39 9.81 9.48 2.54
CA LEU A 39 10.02 9.03 3.92
C LEU A 39 8.72 8.94 4.74
N THR A 40 7.74 9.80 4.45
CA THR A 40 6.42 9.83 5.10
C THR A 40 5.45 8.77 4.58
N GLY A 41 5.86 7.93 3.63
CA GLY A 41 5.05 6.81 3.11
C GLY A 41 4.13 7.17 1.94
N HIS A 42 4.20 8.39 1.40
CA HIS A 42 3.44 8.74 0.19
C HIS A 42 4.18 8.31 -1.08
N PHE A 43 3.42 7.86 -2.08
CA PHE A 43 3.94 7.82 -3.44
C PHE A 43 4.14 9.24 -3.98
N HIS A 44 5.32 9.47 -4.52
CA HIS A 44 5.66 10.58 -5.38
C HIS A 44 5.91 10.03 -6.79
N HIS A 45 5.81 10.89 -7.79
CA HIS A 45 6.00 10.46 -9.17
C HIS A 45 6.52 11.57 -10.07
N THR A 46 7.07 11.17 -11.21
CA THR A 46 7.37 12.03 -12.35
C THR A 46 7.15 11.24 -13.64
N THR A 47 6.67 11.90 -14.68
CA THR A 47 6.27 11.23 -15.93
C THR A 47 7.24 11.61 -17.05
N ILE A 48 7.72 10.61 -17.78
CA ILE A 48 8.58 10.79 -18.96
C ILE A 48 7.88 10.29 -20.22
N SER A 49 8.28 10.79 -21.38
CA SER A 49 7.85 10.24 -22.66
C SER A 49 8.53 8.89 -22.90
N ALA A 50 7.76 7.87 -23.27
CA ALA A 50 8.29 6.55 -23.62
C ALA A 50 9.28 6.61 -24.81
N ASN A 51 9.13 7.58 -25.71
CA ASN A 51 10.04 7.80 -26.85
C ASN A 51 11.45 8.23 -26.43
N THR A 52 11.58 8.82 -25.24
CA THR A 52 12.87 9.29 -24.70
C THR A 52 13.47 8.35 -23.68
N PHE A 53 12.75 7.28 -23.33
CA PHE A 53 13.19 6.31 -22.35
C PHE A 53 14.13 5.29 -23.00
N THR A 54 15.33 5.10 -22.46
CA THR A 54 16.34 4.19 -23.03
C THR A 54 16.71 3.02 -22.10
N PRO A 55 17.24 1.91 -22.63
CA PRO A 55 17.74 0.81 -21.80
C PRO A 55 18.80 1.23 -20.79
N GLU A 56 19.67 2.19 -21.14
CA GLU A 56 20.68 2.76 -20.24
C GLU A 56 20.01 3.46 -19.07
N GLN A 57 19.00 4.29 -19.33
CA GLN A 57 18.24 4.97 -18.27
C GLN A 57 17.53 3.99 -17.33
N MET A 58 17.04 2.86 -17.83
CA MET A 58 16.47 1.82 -16.98
C MET A 58 17.53 1.14 -16.10
N ARG A 59 18.73 0.88 -16.63
CA ARG A 59 19.82 0.22 -15.89
C ARG A 59 20.52 1.14 -14.89
N ASP A 60 20.81 2.36 -15.31
CA ASP A 60 21.69 3.30 -14.62
C ASP A 60 20.91 4.35 -13.81
N GLY A 61 19.62 4.53 -14.12
CA GLY A 61 18.73 5.48 -13.48
C GLY A 61 18.59 6.80 -14.25
N LEU A 62 17.54 7.56 -13.90
CA LEU A 62 17.20 8.83 -14.54
C LEU A 62 17.39 10.00 -13.58
N PRO A 63 18.08 11.09 -13.98
CA PRO A 63 18.19 12.32 -13.20
C PRO A 63 16.89 13.11 -13.31
N LYS A 64 15.86 12.64 -12.59
CA LYS A 64 14.48 13.16 -12.64
C LYS A 64 13.92 13.43 -11.25
N LEU A 65 14.76 13.43 -10.22
CA LEU A 65 14.37 13.69 -8.86
C LEU A 65 15.21 14.82 -8.26
N ASP A 66 14.54 15.91 -7.90
CA ASP A 66 15.05 16.89 -6.95
C ASP A 66 14.70 16.41 -5.54
N GLY A 67 15.70 15.89 -4.82
CA GLY A 67 15.58 15.36 -3.47
C GLY A 67 15.26 16.43 -2.42
N SER A 68 15.56 17.71 -2.67
CA SER A 68 15.27 18.79 -1.72
C SER A 68 13.77 19.08 -1.60
N SER A 69 13.01 18.71 -2.64
CA SER A 69 11.55 18.80 -2.70
C SER A 69 10.84 17.63 -1.99
N ILE A 70 11.58 16.61 -1.52
CA ILE A 70 11.02 15.45 -0.84
C ILE A 70 11.41 15.46 0.64
N VAL A 71 10.42 15.54 1.52
CA VAL A 71 10.63 15.58 2.97
C VAL A 71 11.51 14.41 3.40
N GLY A 72 12.66 14.74 3.98
CA GLY A 72 13.60 13.78 4.54
C GLY A 72 14.66 13.25 3.58
N PHE A 73 14.64 13.57 2.28
CA PHE A 73 15.64 13.04 1.33
C PHE A 73 16.96 13.81 1.37
N THR A 74 17.01 15.04 0.85
CA THR A 74 18.25 15.82 0.78
C THR A 74 18.02 17.30 1.15
N THR A 75 19.10 18.06 1.19
CA THR A 75 19.09 19.52 1.32
C THR A 75 19.19 20.17 -0.07
N ILE A 76 18.95 21.49 -0.15
CA ILE A 76 18.95 22.25 -1.42
C ILE A 76 20.34 22.27 -2.08
N ASP A 77 21.41 22.21 -1.30
CA ASP A 77 22.79 22.27 -1.77
C ASP A 77 23.31 20.96 -2.39
N ASP A 78 22.63 19.83 -2.16
CA ASP A 78 22.98 18.50 -2.71
C ASP A 78 21.68 17.75 -3.08
N SER A 79 20.97 18.28 -4.09
CA SER A 79 19.59 17.90 -4.40
C SER A 79 19.42 16.83 -5.45
N ASP A 80 20.37 16.67 -6.36
CA ASP A 80 20.19 15.84 -7.55
C ASP A 80 20.25 14.34 -7.23
N LEU A 81 19.13 13.66 -7.48
CA LEU A 81 18.97 12.22 -7.28
C LEU A 81 18.55 11.51 -8.57
N LEU A 82 18.85 10.23 -8.62
CA LEU A 82 18.49 9.31 -9.69
C LEU A 82 17.31 8.45 -9.26
N LEU A 83 16.31 8.33 -10.13
CA LEU A 83 15.27 7.32 -10.06
C LEU A 83 15.72 6.11 -10.87
N LYS A 84 15.97 4.98 -10.22
CA LYS A 84 16.33 3.72 -10.87
C LYS A 84 15.09 2.81 -10.96
N PRO A 85 14.49 2.65 -12.14
CA PRO A 85 13.26 1.87 -12.30
C PRO A 85 13.52 0.39 -12.04
N ASP A 86 12.61 -0.28 -11.34
CA ASP A 86 12.58 -1.73 -11.20
C ASP A 86 11.70 -2.35 -12.30
N PRO A 87 12.28 -3.06 -13.28
CA PRO A 87 11.55 -3.63 -14.40
C PRO A 87 10.42 -4.58 -13.98
N SER A 88 10.59 -5.29 -12.87
CA SER A 88 9.58 -6.24 -12.38
C SER A 88 8.28 -5.52 -12.05
N THR A 89 8.33 -4.24 -11.66
CA THR A 89 7.17 -3.47 -11.21
C THR A 89 6.36 -2.81 -12.34
N PHE A 90 6.63 -3.18 -13.60
CA PHE A 90 5.91 -2.65 -14.77
C PHE A 90 4.41 -2.95 -14.69
N ALA A 91 3.59 -1.90 -14.66
CA ALA A 91 2.12 -1.99 -14.63
C ALA A 91 1.49 -0.96 -15.56
N ILE A 92 0.42 -1.32 -16.29
CA ILE A 92 -0.33 -0.35 -17.12
C ILE A 92 -1.39 0.32 -16.23
N ILE A 93 -1.40 1.66 -16.19
CA ILE A 93 -2.37 2.44 -15.41
C ILE A 93 -3.73 2.44 -16.14
N PRO A 94 -4.78 1.79 -15.59
CA PRO A 94 -6.00 1.53 -16.36
C PRO A 94 -6.91 2.75 -16.57
N TRP A 95 -6.77 3.80 -15.75
CA TRP A 95 -7.56 5.02 -15.87
C TRP A 95 -6.93 6.09 -16.79
N MET A 96 -5.75 5.84 -17.36
CA MET A 96 -5.12 6.72 -18.35
C MET A 96 -5.33 6.15 -19.76
N THR A 97 -6.53 6.36 -20.31
CA THR A 97 -6.99 5.70 -21.56
C THR A 97 -6.59 6.43 -22.84
N GLU A 98 -6.60 7.77 -22.84
CA GLU A 98 -6.24 8.56 -24.04
C GLU A 98 -4.73 8.57 -24.30
N ASN A 99 -3.96 8.79 -23.24
CA ASN A 99 -2.51 8.80 -23.26
C ASN A 99 -2.02 7.58 -22.48
N LYS A 100 -1.86 6.45 -23.19
CA LYS A 100 -1.63 5.15 -22.56
C LYS A 100 -0.33 5.20 -21.76
N THR A 101 -0.44 5.02 -20.44
CA THR A 101 0.66 5.23 -19.50
C THR A 101 0.94 3.96 -18.71
N ALA A 102 2.22 3.59 -18.62
CA ALA A 102 2.68 2.53 -17.74
C ALA A 102 3.45 3.12 -16.56
N ARG A 103 3.54 2.37 -15.46
CA ARG A 103 4.23 2.73 -14.24
C ARG A 103 5.40 1.80 -13.98
N LEU A 104 6.48 2.34 -13.44
CA LEU A 104 7.58 1.60 -12.81
C LEU A 104 7.83 2.19 -11.42
N LEU A 105 7.93 1.33 -10.41
CA LEU A 105 8.47 1.72 -9.10
C LEU A 105 9.98 1.91 -9.21
N CYS A 106 10.50 2.90 -8.50
CA CYS A 106 11.89 3.31 -8.58
C CYS A 106 12.55 3.25 -7.21
N ASP A 107 13.75 2.71 -7.20
CA ASP A 107 14.70 2.91 -6.11
C ASP A 107 15.37 4.28 -6.26
N VAL A 108 15.81 4.86 -5.15
CA VAL A 108 16.41 6.20 -5.15
C VAL A 108 17.92 6.12 -4.94
N TYR A 109 18.68 6.67 -5.87
CA TYR A 109 20.14 6.67 -5.88
C TYR A 109 20.69 8.09 -5.92
N TRP A 110 21.90 8.25 -5.41
CA TRP A 110 22.70 9.43 -5.67
C TRP A 110 23.29 9.38 -7.09
N GLY A 111 23.57 10.56 -7.65
CA GLY A 111 24.42 10.70 -8.83
C GLY A 111 25.87 10.26 -8.60
N GLU A 112 26.64 10.22 -9.69
CA GLU A 112 28.11 10.07 -9.66
C GLU A 112 28.64 8.82 -8.94
N GLY A 113 27.84 7.74 -8.88
CA GLY A 113 28.29 6.47 -8.29
C GLY A 113 28.37 6.47 -6.75
N ARG A 114 27.80 7.47 -6.07
CA ARG A 114 27.70 7.55 -4.60
C ARG A 114 26.78 6.47 -3.99
N GLY A 115 26.11 5.69 -4.83
CA GLY A 115 25.29 4.55 -4.43
C GLY A 115 23.88 4.97 -4.01
N ARG A 116 23.21 4.07 -3.30
CA ARG A 116 21.79 4.24 -2.95
C ARG A 116 21.59 5.30 -1.86
N LEU A 117 20.50 6.06 -1.97
CA LEU A 117 20.09 6.97 -0.90
C LEU A 117 19.76 6.15 0.36
N SER A 118 20.39 6.47 1.49
CA SER A 118 20.21 5.73 2.75
C SER A 118 18.82 5.88 3.35
N ARG A 119 18.09 6.93 2.96
CA ARG A 119 16.75 7.30 3.44
C ARG A 119 15.62 6.85 2.50
N ASP A 120 15.95 6.12 1.43
CA ASP A 120 14.98 5.46 0.56
C ASP A 120 14.24 4.35 1.34
N PRO A 121 12.92 4.47 1.61
CA PRO A 121 12.17 3.46 2.35
C PRO A 121 12.19 2.08 1.69
N ARG A 122 12.12 2.03 0.34
CA ARG A 122 12.19 0.78 -0.42
C ARG A 122 13.57 0.14 -0.28
N GLY A 123 14.61 0.95 -0.11
CA GLY A 123 15.96 0.47 0.16
C GLY A 123 16.16 -0.08 1.55
N ILE A 124 15.42 0.43 2.52
CA ILE A 124 15.43 -0.08 3.88
C ILE A 124 14.76 -1.47 3.92
N SER A 125 13.64 -1.68 3.23
CA SER A 125 12.99 -3.01 3.16
C SER A 125 13.89 -4.05 2.49
N GLN A 126 14.51 -3.71 1.36
CA GLN A 126 15.42 -4.63 0.66
C GLN A 126 16.67 -4.97 1.51
N LYS A 127 17.20 -4.00 2.27
CA LYS A 127 18.28 -4.27 3.23
C LYS A 127 17.84 -5.19 4.36
N ALA A 128 16.60 -5.06 4.84
CA ALA A 128 16.06 -5.95 5.87
C ALA A 128 15.89 -7.39 5.35
N GLU A 129 15.51 -7.56 4.08
CA GLU A 129 15.49 -8.88 3.42
C GLU A 129 16.88 -9.50 3.32
N GLU A 130 17.92 -8.73 2.99
CA GLU A 130 19.29 -9.25 3.02
C GLU A 130 19.78 -9.53 4.45
N TYR A 131 19.38 -8.71 5.42
CA TYR A 131 19.75 -8.90 6.82
C TYR A 131 19.23 -10.24 7.36
N ILE A 132 18.03 -10.67 6.97
CA ILE A 132 17.44 -11.92 7.46
C ILE A 132 18.27 -13.16 7.10
N LYS A 133 18.93 -13.13 5.93
CA LYS A 133 19.85 -14.17 5.46
C LYS A 133 21.05 -14.30 6.39
N THR A 134 21.55 -13.18 6.90
CA THR A 134 22.65 -13.18 7.88
C THR A 134 22.24 -13.77 9.23
N GLN A 135 20.94 -13.82 9.53
CA GLN A 135 20.38 -14.41 10.75
C GLN A 135 20.04 -15.90 10.59
N GLY A 136 20.36 -16.50 9.44
CA GLY A 136 20.17 -17.93 9.17
C GLY A 136 18.77 -18.32 8.72
N PHE A 137 17.98 -17.37 8.20
CA PHE A 137 16.70 -17.61 7.51
C PHE A 137 16.84 -17.28 6.03
N ASP A 138 16.14 -17.99 5.15
CA ASP A 138 16.26 -17.74 3.71
C ASP A 138 15.42 -16.53 3.27
N PHE A 139 14.24 -16.36 3.87
CA PHE A 139 13.34 -15.24 3.62
C PHE A 139 12.29 -15.08 4.74
N SER A 140 11.54 -13.98 4.67
CA SER A 140 10.31 -13.75 5.43
C SER A 140 9.13 -13.50 4.50
N THR A 141 7.92 -13.80 4.96
CA THR A 141 6.68 -13.38 4.29
C THR A 141 5.90 -12.39 5.15
N TRP A 142 5.18 -11.48 4.48
CA TRP A 142 4.44 -10.37 5.07
C TRP A 142 3.09 -10.25 4.39
N GLY A 143 1.99 -10.39 5.12
CA GLY A 143 0.62 -10.25 4.62
C GLY A 143 -0.10 -9.09 5.31
N PRO A 144 -0.09 -7.89 4.71
CA PRO A 144 -0.79 -6.74 5.27
C PRO A 144 -2.28 -6.70 4.87
N GLU A 145 -3.15 -6.57 5.85
CA GLU A 145 -4.60 -6.31 5.70
C GLU A 145 -4.81 -4.81 5.88
N VAL A 146 -5.06 -4.07 4.80
CA VAL A 146 -5.14 -2.59 4.83
C VAL A 146 -6.61 -2.17 4.82
N GLU A 147 -7.18 -1.94 6.00
CA GLU A 147 -8.51 -1.38 6.13
C GLU A 147 -8.56 0.07 5.61
N PHE A 148 -9.72 0.49 5.10
CA PHE A 148 -9.93 1.84 4.59
C PHE A 148 -11.40 2.24 4.63
N PHE A 149 -11.69 3.53 4.47
CA PHE A 149 -13.04 4.07 4.33
C PHE A 149 -13.25 4.62 2.92
N VAL A 150 -14.48 4.55 2.44
CA VAL A 150 -14.93 5.19 1.19
C VAL A 150 -16.14 6.06 1.45
N PHE A 151 -15.92 7.37 1.52
CA PHE A 151 -16.97 8.35 1.77
C PHE A 151 -17.56 8.90 0.46
N ASP A 152 -18.82 9.32 0.48
CA ASP A 152 -19.42 10.05 -0.65
C ASP A 152 -18.77 11.43 -0.77
N LYS A 153 -18.67 12.16 0.34
CA LYS A 153 -17.92 13.41 0.42
C LYS A 153 -17.29 13.60 1.79
N VAL A 154 -16.25 14.43 1.82
CA VAL A 154 -15.65 14.93 3.05
C VAL A 154 -15.45 16.42 2.89
N HIS A 155 -15.85 17.19 3.91
CA HIS A 155 -15.59 18.62 4.01
C HIS A 155 -14.68 18.86 5.20
N TRP A 156 -13.72 19.79 5.08
CA TRP A 156 -12.86 20.20 6.18
C TRP A 156 -12.58 21.71 6.12
N ASP A 157 -12.68 22.38 7.27
CA ASP A 157 -12.18 23.73 7.50
C ASP A 157 -11.17 23.66 8.63
N VAL A 158 -9.89 23.48 8.27
CA VAL A 158 -8.78 23.34 9.23
C VAL A 158 -7.72 24.42 9.07
N LEU A 159 -7.79 25.21 7.98
CA LEU A 159 -6.81 26.25 7.64
C LEU A 159 -7.11 27.59 8.31
N THR A 160 -8.29 27.75 8.92
CA THR A 160 -8.71 29.00 9.59
C THR A 160 -8.91 28.78 11.10
N PRO A 161 -7.91 28.28 11.85
CA PRO A 161 -8.10 27.80 13.23
C PRO A 161 -8.67 28.86 14.19
N TYR A 162 -8.38 30.14 13.94
CA TYR A 162 -8.87 31.27 14.73
C TYR A 162 -10.37 31.55 14.57
N LYS A 163 -11.00 31.05 13.50
CA LYS A 163 -12.46 31.12 13.29
C LYS A 163 -13.16 29.86 13.84
N GLY A 164 -12.45 28.74 13.86
CA GLY A 164 -12.94 27.42 14.24
C GLY A 164 -12.30 26.35 13.36
N GLN A 165 -12.36 25.10 13.80
CA GLN A 165 -11.94 23.95 13.01
C GLN A 165 -13.07 22.92 12.95
N SER A 166 -13.31 22.35 11.78
CA SER A 166 -14.34 21.31 11.62
C SER A 166 -14.03 20.39 10.45
N TYR A 167 -14.65 19.21 10.48
CA TYR A 167 -14.80 18.35 9.33
C TYR A 167 -16.19 17.70 9.36
N SER A 168 -16.69 17.29 8.20
CA SER A 168 -17.91 16.49 8.08
C SER A 168 -17.74 15.41 7.03
N ILE A 169 -18.42 14.28 7.25
CA ILE A 169 -18.42 13.11 6.39
C ILE A 169 -19.85 12.90 5.89
N GLU A 170 -20.01 12.83 4.58
CA GLU A 170 -21.23 12.37 3.94
C GLU A 170 -21.03 10.93 3.47
N SER A 171 -21.95 10.06 3.87
CA SER A 171 -22.03 8.69 3.36
C SER A 171 -23.48 8.21 3.43
N LYS A 172 -23.97 7.59 2.36
CA LYS A 172 -25.30 6.99 2.29
C LYS A 172 -25.50 5.84 3.29
N GLU A 173 -24.41 5.19 3.68
CA GLU A 173 -24.42 4.09 4.64
C GLU A 173 -24.41 4.56 6.10
N ALA A 174 -24.15 5.85 6.34
CA ALA A 174 -24.04 6.38 7.69
C ALA A 174 -25.41 6.52 8.39
N PRO A 175 -25.47 6.34 9.71
CA PRO A 175 -26.71 6.50 10.48
C PRO A 175 -27.18 7.96 10.56
N TRP A 176 -26.32 8.92 10.21
CA TRP A 176 -26.66 10.34 10.09
C TRP A 176 -27.03 10.76 8.66
N SER A 177 -27.16 9.82 7.72
CA SER A 177 -27.65 10.09 6.37
C SER A 177 -29.12 10.51 6.40
N ASN A 178 -29.46 11.58 5.69
CA ASN A 178 -30.84 12.09 5.58
C ASN A 178 -31.41 11.96 4.15
N ASP A 179 -30.74 11.21 3.27
CA ASP A 179 -31.14 11.06 1.86
C ASP A 179 -32.46 10.27 1.71
N GLY A 180 -32.80 9.44 2.70
CA GLY A 180 -34.09 8.75 2.78
C GLY A 180 -34.29 7.62 1.76
N ASP A 181 -33.27 7.28 0.98
CA ASP A 181 -33.30 6.29 -0.10
C ASP A 181 -32.31 5.12 0.09
N GLY A 182 -31.76 4.95 1.29
CA GLY A 182 -30.74 3.94 1.62
C GLY A 182 -31.08 3.06 2.83
N TYR A 183 -30.16 2.14 3.15
CA TYR A 183 -30.22 1.24 4.31
C TYR A 183 -29.04 1.57 5.25
N PRO A 184 -29.12 2.67 6.01
CA PRO A 184 -28.01 3.09 6.87
C PRO A 184 -27.75 2.08 7.98
N MET A 185 -26.49 1.96 8.37
CA MET A 185 -26.03 1.03 9.40
C MET A 185 -25.69 1.79 10.67
N GLY A 186 -26.01 1.20 11.84
CA GLY A 186 -25.56 1.73 13.12
C GLY A 186 -24.04 1.70 13.24
N LEU A 187 -23.50 2.37 14.26
CA LEU A 187 -22.08 2.26 14.60
C LEU A 187 -21.76 0.80 14.92
N GLN A 188 -20.62 0.30 14.45
CA GLN A 188 -20.15 -1.08 14.62
C GLN A 188 -21.08 -2.18 14.04
N GLU A 189 -22.04 -1.82 13.18
CA GLU A 189 -22.97 -2.76 12.54
C GLU A 189 -22.62 -3.05 11.06
N GLY A 190 -21.44 -2.59 10.60
CA GLY A 190 -20.99 -2.70 9.21
C GLY A 190 -20.38 -4.05 8.85
N TYR A 191 -20.18 -4.98 9.79
CA TYR A 191 -19.45 -6.20 9.48
C TYR A 191 -20.31 -7.21 8.69
N TYR A 192 -19.92 -7.51 7.45
CA TYR A 192 -20.59 -8.45 6.53
C TYR A 192 -22.10 -8.26 6.25
N PRO A 193 -22.66 -7.03 6.16
CA PRO A 193 -24.01 -6.83 5.65
C PRO A 193 -24.07 -7.26 4.18
N THR A 194 -25.22 -7.81 3.79
CA THR A 194 -25.49 -8.10 2.37
C THR A 194 -26.09 -6.88 1.67
N THR A 195 -26.04 -6.87 0.33
CA THR A 195 -26.79 -5.90 -0.47
C THR A 195 -28.29 -6.01 -0.13
N PRO A 196 -29.04 -4.90 0.01
CA PRO A 196 -28.69 -3.54 -0.43
C PRO A 196 -27.99 -2.65 0.61
N SER A 197 -27.72 -3.13 1.82
CA SER A 197 -27.03 -2.34 2.86
C SER A 197 -25.58 -2.05 2.52
N ASP A 198 -24.86 -3.05 2.00
CA ASP A 198 -23.51 -2.85 1.44
C ASP A 198 -23.59 -2.23 0.03
N THR A 199 -23.25 -0.95 -0.09
CA THR A 199 -23.30 -0.20 -1.35
C THR A 199 -21.98 -0.25 -2.12
N LEU A 200 -20.91 -0.78 -1.50
CA LEU A 200 -19.54 -0.69 -2.00
C LEU A 200 -19.01 -1.98 -2.63
N THR A 201 -19.80 -3.06 -2.67
CA THR A 201 -19.44 -4.31 -3.40
C THR A 201 -18.97 -4.05 -4.85
N PRO A 202 -19.69 -3.29 -5.71
CA PRO A 202 -19.23 -3.02 -7.08
C PRO A 202 -17.88 -2.29 -7.13
N TYR A 203 -17.67 -1.35 -6.21
CA TYR A 203 -16.43 -0.61 -6.07
C TYR A 203 -15.26 -1.52 -5.66
N ARG A 204 -15.45 -2.39 -4.65
CA ARG A 204 -14.43 -3.35 -4.21
C ARG A 204 -14.10 -4.38 -5.30
N ASN A 205 -15.12 -4.87 -6.01
CA ASN A 205 -14.95 -5.74 -7.19
C ASN A 205 -14.04 -5.10 -8.26
N GLU A 206 -14.23 -3.80 -8.55
CA GLU A 206 -13.39 -3.10 -9.52
C GLU A 206 -11.96 -2.92 -9.01
N CYS A 207 -11.77 -2.59 -7.72
CA CYS A 207 -10.45 -2.52 -7.10
C CYS A 207 -9.70 -3.85 -7.21
N VAL A 208 -10.32 -4.98 -6.83
CA VAL A 208 -9.73 -6.32 -6.93
C VAL A 208 -9.37 -6.68 -8.37
N ASN A 209 -10.25 -6.37 -9.33
CA ASN A 209 -9.97 -6.60 -10.74
C ASN A 209 -8.73 -5.83 -11.21
N ILE A 210 -8.61 -4.55 -10.85
CA ILE A 210 -7.47 -3.71 -11.24
C ILE A 210 -6.19 -4.17 -10.54
N LEU A 211 -6.23 -4.42 -9.23
CA LEU A 211 -5.10 -4.92 -8.46
C LEU A 211 -4.51 -6.19 -9.09
N SER A 212 -5.38 -7.15 -9.40
CA SER A 212 -4.95 -8.42 -9.99
C SER A 212 -4.48 -8.28 -11.44
N LYS A 213 -5.29 -7.67 -12.32
CA LYS A 213 -5.02 -7.65 -13.77
C LYS A 213 -3.96 -6.67 -14.19
N ASN A 214 -3.87 -5.51 -13.53
CA ASN A 214 -2.98 -4.42 -13.94
C ASN A 214 -1.71 -4.34 -13.11
N PHE A 215 -1.80 -4.60 -11.80
CA PHE A 215 -0.70 -4.47 -10.86
C PHE A 215 -0.11 -5.82 -10.40
N GLY A 216 -0.74 -6.94 -10.76
CA GLY A 216 -0.27 -8.27 -10.39
C GLY A 216 -0.33 -8.55 -8.88
N ILE A 217 -1.28 -7.91 -8.18
CA ILE A 217 -1.56 -8.08 -6.75
C ILE A 217 -2.76 -9.01 -6.64
N LEU A 218 -2.53 -10.22 -6.16
CA LEU A 218 -3.60 -11.18 -5.94
C LEU A 218 -4.36 -10.82 -4.67
N CYS A 219 -5.68 -10.89 -4.74
CA CYS A 219 -6.56 -10.68 -3.60
C CYS A 219 -7.31 -11.98 -3.32
N ASP A 220 -7.47 -12.33 -2.04
CA ASP A 220 -8.19 -13.54 -1.61
C ASP A 220 -9.68 -13.25 -1.42
N ASN A 221 -9.98 -12.19 -0.66
CA ASN A 221 -11.34 -11.82 -0.26
C ASN A 221 -11.47 -10.29 -0.16
N HIS A 222 -12.71 -9.81 -0.10
CA HIS A 222 -13.01 -8.42 0.24
C HIS A 222 -14.37 -8.29 0.90
N HIS A 223 -14.53 -7.31 1.78
CA HIS A 223 -15.77 -7.11 2.50
C HIS A 223 -15.95 -5.70 3.02
N HIS A 224 -17.17 -5.44 3.50
CA HIS A 224 -17.44 -4.31 4.37
C HIS A 224 -16.94 -4.65 5.79
N GLU A 225 -16.34 -3.65 6.42
CA GLU A 225 -15.72 -3.76 7.73
C GLU A 225 -16.64 -3.28 8.86
N VAL A 226 -16.19 -3.36 10.11
CA VAL A 226 -17.02 -3.14 11.31
C VAL A 226 -17.74 -1.78 11.36
N ALA A 227 -17.05 -0.68 11.04
CA ALA A 227 -17.62 0.66 11.15
C ALA A 227 -18.64 0.96 10.07
N THR A 228 -19.57 1.85 10.39
CA THR A 228 -20.51 2.41 9.42
C THR A 228 -19.81 3.26 8.35
N ALA A 229 -20.60 3.82 7.43
CA ALA A 229 -20.17 4.84 6.48
C ALA A 229 -19.04 4.38 5.54
N GLY A 230 -19.05 3.11 5.12
CA GLY A 230 -18.22 2.61 4.04
C GLY A 230 -16.83 2.14 4.45
N GLN A 231 -16.66 1.54 5.64
CA GLN A 231 -15.41 0.85 5.96
C GLN A 231 -15.29 -0.42 5.09
N CYS A 232 -14.10 -0.66 4.56
CA CYS A 232 -13.83 -1.75 3.64
C CYS A 232 -12.47 -2.38 3.96
N GLU A 233 -12.36 -3.66 3.60
CA GLU A 233 -11.12 -4.42 3.53
C GLU A 233 -11.07 -5.21 2.21
N ILE A 234 -9.87 -5.33 1.66
CA ILE A 234 -9.55 -6.21 0.54
C ILE A 234 -8.25 -6.92 0.91
N ASP A 235 -8.32 -8.24 1.06
CA ASP A 235 -7.22 -9.08 1.50
C ASP A 235 -6.25 -9.32 0.36
N ILE A 236 -5.04 -8.78 0.45
CA ILE A 236 -3.97 -9.04 -0.52
C ILE A 236 -3.10 -10.20 -0.08
N MET A 237 -2.75 -11.08 -1.01
CA MET A 237 -1.88 -12.22 -0.73
C MET A 237 -0.52 -11.77 -0.21
N TYR A 238 0.00 -12.49 0.80
CA TYR A 238 1.34 -12.26 1.33
C TYR A 238 2.42 -12.47 0.27
N ASP A 239 3.57 -11.81 0.47
CA ASP A 239 4.78 -11.92 -0.36
C ASP A 239 6.00 -11.64 0.53
N HIS A 240 7.20 -11.58 -0.06
CA HIS A 240 8.40 -11.05 0.58
C HIS A 240 8.22 -9.58 0.95
N MET A 241 8.96 -9.11 1.96
CA MET A 241 8.79 -7.81 2.61
C MET A 241 8.69 -6.64 1.62
N THR A 242 9.63 -6.53 0.69
CA THR A 242 9.66 -5.42 -0.28
C THR A 242 8.46 -5.49 -1.22
N ASN A 243 8.12 -6.69 -1.69
CA ASN A 243 6.97 -6.88 -2.57
C ASN A 243 5.64 -6.57 -1.85
N SER A 244 5.49 -6.99 -0.60
CA SER A 244 4.31 -6.68 0.21
C SER A 244 4.18 -5.18 0.49
N ALA A 245 5.30 -4.48 0.72
CA ALA A 245 5.30 -3.03 0.86
C ALA A 245 4.93 -2.32 -0.46
N ASP A 246 5.49 -2.76 -1.60
CA ASP A 246 5.14 -2.27 -2.92
C ASP A 246 3.66 -2.52 -3.24
N ALA A 247 3.11 -3.66 -2.80
CA ALA A 247 1.72 -4.04 -2.95
C ALA A 247 0.82 -3.13 -2.10
N ALA A 248 1.15 -2.91 -0.83
CA ALA A 248 0.39 -2.02 0.07
C ALA A 248 0.35 -0.56 -0.44
N GLN A 249 1.43 -0.07 -1.03
CA GLN A 249 1.42 1.27 -1.65
C GLN A 249 0.58 1.31 -2.92
N SER A 250 0.69 0.29 -3.77
CA SER A 250 -0.10 0.17 -5.00
C SER A 250 -1.59 -0.04 -4.71
N TYR A 251 -1.91 -0.75 -3.64
CA TYR A 251 -3.24 -0.89 -3.07
C TYR A 251 -3.86 0.47 -2.77
N LYS A 252 -3.18 1.29 -1.95
CA LYS A 252 -3.63 2.63 -1.60
C LYS A 252 -3.79 3.53 -2.83
N TYR A 253 -2.93 3.36 -3.83
CA TYR A 253 -3.03 4.06 -5.10
C TYR A 253 -4.28 3.65 -5.89
N VAL A 254 -4.58 2.36 -6.01
CA VAL A 254 -5.76 1.85 -6.72
C VAL A 254 -7.05 2.26 -6.03
N ILE A 255 -7.21 1.98 -4.72
CA ILE A 255 -8.48 2.25 -4.03
C ILE A 255 -8.87 3.74 -4.13
N LYS A 256 -7.89 4.65 -4.06
CA LYS A 256 -8.12 6.11 -4.17
C LYS A 256 -8.52 6.54 -5.57
N ASN A 257 -7.84 6.02 -6.60
CA ASN A 257 -8.17 6.37 -7.99
C ASN A 257 -9.51 5.76 -8.43
N VAL A 258 -9.82 4.54 -8.00
CA VAL A 258 -11.14 3.94 -8.24
C VAL A 258 -12.21 4.72 -7.49
N ALA A 259 -11.95 5.19 -6.26
CA ALA A 259 -12.96 5.96 -5.51
C ALA A 259 -13.28 7.26 -6.24
N GLN A 260 -12.24 7.94 -6.76
CA GLN A 260 -12.42 9.13 -7.57
C GLN A 260 -13.26 8.87 -8.83
N LYS A 261 -13.08 7.73 -9.50
CA LYS A 261 -13.92 7.32 -10.66
C LYS A 261 -15.40 7.16 -10.28
N TYR A 262 -15.68 6.75 -9.04
CA TYR A 262 -17.04 6.61 -8.50
C TYR A 262 -17.58 7.92 -7.90
N GLY A 263 -16.83 9.04 -7.99
CA GLY A 263 -17.21 10.31 -7.38
C GLY A 263 -17.15 10.29 -5.85
N LYS A 264 -16.32 9.42 -5.28
CA LYS A 264 -16.16 9.17 -3.84
C LYS A 264 -14.73 9.49 -3.39
N VAL A 265 -14.51 9.52 -2.08
CA VAL A 265 -13.20 9.78 -1.45
C VAL A 265 -12.79 8.59 -0.57
N ALA A 266 -11.71 7.91 -0.93
CA ALA A 266 -11.14 6.84 -0.11
C ALA A 266 -10.01 7.33 0.81
N THR A 267 -9.97 6.82 2.04
CA THR A 267 -8.92 7.15 3.03
C THR A 267 -8.50 5.92 3.85
N CYS A 268 -7.20 5.81 4.12
CA CYS A 268 -6.64 4.80 5.04
C CYS A 268 -6.21 5.45 6.36
N MET A 269 -6.84 6.55 6.75
CA MET A 269 -6.51 7.20 8.02
C MET A 269 -6.97 6.33 9.20
N PRO A 270 -6.23 6.24 10.31
CA PRO A 270 -6.52 5.26 11.36
C PRO A 270 -7.88 5.43 12.06
N LYS A 271 -8.42 6.64 12.13
CA LYS A 271 -9.67 6.93 12.86
C LYS A 271 -10.38 8.14 12.25
N PRO A 272 -11.16 7.97 11.17
CA PRO A 272 -11.94 9.06 10.58
C PRO A 272 -13.23 9.37 11.36
N ILE A 273 -13.84 8.34 11.95
CA ILE A 273 -15.11 8.43 12.68
C ILE A 273 -14.84 8.20 14.16
N ALA A 274 -15.28 9.14 14.99
CA ALA A 274 -15.22 9.00 16.43
C ALA A 274 -16.26 7.97 16.90
N MET A 275 -15.91 7.19 17.93
CA MET A 275 -16.79 6.20 18.55
C MET A 275 -17.21 5.00 17.68
N ASP A 276 -16.59 4.81 16.52
CA ASP A 276 -16.77 3.61 15.67
C ASP A 276 -15.42 2.90 15.44
N ALA A 277 -15.38 1.75 14.78
CA ALA A 277 -14.12 1.09 14.41
C ALA A 277 -13.23 2.01 13.53
N GLY A 278 -11.92 1.76 13.53
CA GLY A 278 -10.95 2.57 12.81
C GLY A 278 -9.98 1.71 12.02
N SER A 279 -9.44 2.25 10.92
CA SER A 279 -8.65 1.48 9.96
C SER A 279 -7.31 0.98 10.51
N GLY A 280 -7.17 -0.34 10.61
CA GLY A 280 -5.92 -1.05 10.86
C GLY A 280 -5.03 -1.24 9.64
N MET A 281 -3.79 -1.65 9.92
CA MET A 281 -3.00 -2.41 8.98
C MET A 281 -2.47 -3.64 9.71
N HIS A 282 -3.27 -4.71 9.80
CA HIS A 282 -2.81 -5.94 10.43
C HIS A 282 -1.74 -6.57 9.55
N VAL A 283 -0.69 -7.13 10.14
CA VAL A 283 0.45 -7.65 9.37
C VAL A 283 0.81 -9.03 9.89
N ASN A 284 0.46 -10.04 9.10
CA ASN A 284 0.84 -11.42 9.32
C ASN A 284 2.29 -11.62 8.87
N VAL A 285 3.14 -12.19 9.73
CA VAL A 285 4.58 -12.37 9.45
C VAL A 285 5.01 -13.80 9.73
N SER A 286 5.88 -14.35 8.87
CA SER A 286 6.56 -15.62 9.14
C SER A 286 7.99 -15.65 8.60
N LEU A 287 8.85 -16.48 9.22
CA LEU A 287 10.25 -16.69 8.84
C LEU A 287 10.43 -18.10 8.27
N TRP A 288 11.25 -18.25 7.23
CA TRP A 288 11.38 -19.52 6.51
C TRP A 288 12.82 -19.97 6.35
N LYS A 289 13.02 -21.28 6.41
CA LYS A 289 14.25 -21.99 6.00
C LYS A 289 13.86 -23.02 4.94
N GLY A 290 14.17 -22.74 3.68
CA GLY A 290 13.72 -23.50 2.53
C GLY A 290 12.20 -23.56 2.46
N LYS A 291 11.63 -24.72 2.77
CA LYS A 291 10.18 -24.97 2.78
C LYS A 291 9.59 -25.08 4.20
N GLU A 292 10.42 -24.90 5.22
CA GLU A 292 10.01 -25.03 6.62
C GLU A 292 9.71 -23.64 7.20
N ASN A 293 8.50 -23.48 7.73
CA ASN A 293 8.13 -22.29 8.49
C ASN A 293 8.78 -22.38 9.87
N ALA A 294 9.72 -21.48 10.15
CA ALA A 294 10.47 -21.48 11.40
C ALA A 294 9.61 -21.10 12.62
N PHE A 295 8.41 -20.55 12.43
CA PHE A 295 7.47 -20.26 13.52
C PHE A 295 6.61 -21.44 13.91
N PHE A 296 6.52 -22.48 13.06
CA PHE A 296 5.66 -23.63 13.32
C PHE A 296 6.38 -24.68 14.17
N ASP A 297 5.72 -25.16 15.22
CA ASP A 297 6.18 -26.29 16.03
C ASP A 297 4.98 -27.20 16.34
N PRO A 298 4.85 -28.37 15.69
CA PRO A 298 3.68 -29.23 15.87
C PRO A 298 3.57 -29.86 17.26
N ASP A 299 4.63 -29.80 18.08
CA ASP A 299 4.65 -30.38 19.42
C ASP A 299 4.26 -29.36 20.52
N ASP A 300 4.10 -28.08 20.18
CA ASP A 300 3.68 -27.00 21.08
C ASP A 300 2.14 -26.85 21.09
N GLU A 301 1.55 -26.48 22.24
CA GLU A 301 0.09 -26.38 22.43
C GLU A 301 -0.61 -25.41 21.48
N ILE A 302 0.05 -24.30 21.13
CA ILE A 302 -0.48 -23.30 20.18
C ILE A 302 0.24 -23.36 18.83
N GLU A 303 0.95 -24.47 18.57
CA GLU A 303 1.73 -24.72 17.37
C GLU A 303 2.81 -23.67 17.07
N LEU A 304 3.30 -22.96 18.11
CA LEU A 304 4.23 -21.85 17.98
C LEU A 304 5.61 -22.20 18.54
N SER A 305 6.60 -22.21 17.64
CA SER A 305 7.99 -22.50 17.97
C SER A 305 8.61 -21.46 18.91
N GLN A 306 9.70 -21.84 19.58
CA GLN A 306 10.49 -20.91 20.39
C GLN A 306 11.03 -19.72 19.58
N VAL A 307 11.30 -19.90 18.28
CA VAL A 307 11.69 -18.81 17.37
C VAL A 307 10.53 -17.82 17.20
N GLY A 308 9.31 -18.32 16.97
CA GLY A 308 8.10 -17.49 16.89
C GLY A 308 7.84 -16.73 18.19
N ARG A 309 7.96 -17.40 19.34
CA ARG A 309 7.83 -16.77 20.67
C ARG A 309 8.83 -15.64 20.89
N TYR A 310 10.10 -15.85 20.52
CA TYR A 310 11.13 -14.80 20.62
C TYR A 310 10.91 -13.65 19.63
N PHE A 311 10.41 -13.93 18.43
CA PHE A 311 10.02 -12.89 17.49
C PHE A 311 8.93 -11.98 18.10
N CYS A 312 7.83 -12.57 18.61
CA CYS A 312 6.78 -11.82 19.29
C CYS A 312 7.30 -11.05 20.51
N GLY A 313 8.15 -11.68 21.33
CA GLY A 313 8.80 -11.04 22.48
C GLY A 313 9.63 -9.81 22.08
N GLY A 314 10.34 -9.87 20.95
CA GLY A 314 11.09 -8.75 20.40
C GLY A 314 10.17 -7.60 19.96
N ILE A 315 9.09 -7.90 19.25
CA ILE A 315 8.08 -6.89 18.85
C ILE A 315 7.48 -6.20 20.08
N ILE A 316 7.07 -6.96 21.09
CA ILE A 316 6.48 -6.42 22.33
C ILE A 316 7.51 -5.56 23.08
N ASN A 317 8.75 -6.06 23.23
CA ASN A 317 9.81 -5.34 23.93
C ASN A 317 10.16 -4.00 23.26
N HIS A 318 10.05 -3.92 21.93
CA HIS A 318 10.34 -2.72 21.15
C HIS A 318 9.09 -1.92 20.74
N ALA A 319 7.89 -2.31 21.18
CA ALA A 319 6.61 -1.76 20.72
C ALA A 319 6.57 -0.22 20.81
N LYS A 320 7.03 0.37 21.92
CA LYS A 320 7.06 1.83 22.11
C LYS A 320 7.87 2.56 21.05
N ALA A 321 9.02 2.02 20.65
CA ALA A 321 9.86 2.61 19.61
C ALA A 321 9.29 2.31 18.22
N LEU A 322 8.78 1.09 18.01
CA LEU A 322 8.15 0.69 16.75
C LEU A 322 6.90 1.53 16.44
N SER A 323 6.14 2.00 17.44
CA SER A 323 4.98 2.88 17.23
C SER A 323 5.33 4.16 16.47
N ALA A 324 6.57 4.66 16.57
CA ALA A 324 6.99 5.83 15.79
C ALA A 324 7.04 5.57 14.27
N ILE A 325 7.12 4.29 13.86
CA ILE A 325 7.21 3.85 12.46
C ILE A 325 5.90 3.18 12.03
N CYS A 326 5.36 2.30 12.85
CA CYS A 326 4.14 1.53 12.58
C CYS A 326 2.85 2.34 12.83
N ASN A 327 2.90 3.36 13.67
CA ASN A 327 1.76 4.23 14.00
C ASN A 327 2.18 5.73 13.94
N PRO A 328 2.68 6.20 12.77
CA PRO A 328 3.51 7.40 12.69
C PRO A 328 2.72 8.72 12.71
N THR A 329 1.40 8.69 12.94
CA THR A 329 0.53 9.88 12.90
C THR A 329 -0.17 10.11 14.23
N THR A 330 -0.46 11.37 14.55
CA THR A 330 -1.29 11.72 15.72
C THR A 330 -2.64 11.00 15.70
N ASN A 331 -3.24 10.88 14.51
CA ASN A 331 -4.51 10.18 14.30
C ASN A 331 -4.44 8.67 14.63
N SER A 332 -3.25 8.06 14.60
CA SER A 332 -3.08 6.65 14.99
C SER A 332 -3.48 6.44 16.46
N TYR A 333 -3.17 7.41 17.32
CA TYR A 333 -3.45 7.32 18.75
C TYR A 333 -4.91 7.63 19.11
N HIS A 334 -5.72 8.09 18.15
CA HIS A 334 -7.19 8.09 18.27
C HIS A 334 -7.80 6.71 17.97
N ARG A 335 -7.07 5.82 17.28
CA ARG A 335 -7.47 4.42 17.05
C ARG A 335 -7.08 3.53 18.23
N LEU A 336 -5.89 3.71 18.80
CA LEU A 336 -5.34 2.91 19.91
C LEU A 336 -6.00 3.25 21.25
N VAL A 337 -7.31 2.98 21.34
CA VAL A 337 -8.14 3.15 22.52
C VAL A 337 -9.04 1.91 22.71
N PRO A 338 -9.40 1.53 23.95
CA PRO A 338 -10.22 0.35 24.20
C PRO A 338 -11.60 0.41 23.52
N GLY A 339 -12.13 -0.75 23.09
CA GLY A 339 -13.53 -0.91 22.66
C GLY A 339 -13.79 -1.02 21.15
N TYR A 340 -12.75 -1.02 20.31
CA TYR A 340 -12.87 -0.93 18.85
C TYR A 340 -11.94 -1.91 18.10
N GLU A 341 -11.66 -3.08 18.68
CA GLU A 341 -10.76 -4.11 18.12
C GLU A 341 -9.34 -3.58 17.77
N ALA A 342 -8.93 -2.49 18.42
CA ALA A 342 -7.57 -1.97 18.39
C ALA A 342 -6.77 -2.51 19.59
N PRO A 343 -5.46 -2.81 19.42
CA PRO A 343 -4.61 -3.39 20.45
C PRO A 343 -4.26 -2.41 21.58
#